data_AF-A0A7S0LKW8-F1
#
_entry.id   AF-A0A7S0LKW8-F1
#
_cell.length_a   1.000
_cell.length_b   1.000
_cell.length_c   1.000
_cell.angle_alpha   90.00
_cell.angle_beta   90.00
_cell.angle_gamma   90.00
#
_symmetry.space_group_name_H-M   'P 1'
#
loop_
_entity.id
_entity.type
_entity.pdbx_description
1 polymer ?
#
loop_
_entity_poly.entity_id
_entity_poly.type
_entity_poly.pdbx_seq_one_letter_code
_entity_poly.pdbx_strand_id
1 'polypeptide(L)'
;TPIFHIMASSMCSAKDIERFMKEREERKTTGHVIPMPQDTRRSFSAMEPDFAALQKFEAKVEKKLARNEVNQNKVETEAVINVMGSTAGAGSGDFHTYRGFRAKEMMRIKDMEDERKEEAANEAWEKERQEREAAILAKSSKRAAKRERQKAKEREAKEQKRAASGGAASGAAASSSSEQPPTVEKVAADG
;
A
#
# COMPACT_ATOMS: atom_id res chain seq x y z
N THR A 1 61.60 22.41 24.58
CA THR A 1 60.93 21.63 25.64
C THR A 1 59.64 21.03 25.06
N PRO A 2 59.56 19.72 24.78
CA PRO A 2 58.32 19.10 24.33
C PRO A 2 57.53 18.58 25.55
N ILE A 3 56.38 19.18 25.84
CA ILE A 3 55.43 18.63 26.82
C ILE A 3 54.44 17.78 26.02
N PHE A 4 54.65 16.47 26.03
CA PHE A 4 53.71 15.47 25.54
C PHE A 4 52.39 15.60 26.31
N HIS A 5 51.30 15.89 25.60
CA HIS A 5 49.95 15.83 26.13
C HIS A 5 49.56 14.34 26.22
N ILE A 6 49.50 13.82 27.45
CA ILE A 6 49.12 12.44 27.76
C ILE A 6 47.63 12.27 27.46
N MET A 7 47.29 11.47 26.45
CA MET A 7 45.94 10.96 26.25
C MET A 7 45.56 10.11 27.47
N ALA A 8 44.65 10.62 28.30
CA ALA A 8 44.00 9.84 29.35
C ALA A 8 43.12 8.78 28.67
N SER A 9 43.65 7.57 28.58
CA SER A 9 42.89 6.36 28.27
C SER A 9 41.82 6.16 29.34
N SER A 10 40.56 6.40 28.98
CA SER A 10 39.39 6.04 29.78
C SER A 10 39.38 4.52 29.95
N MET A 11 39.88 4.05 31.08
CA MET A 11 39.69 2.68 31.53
C MET A 11 38.20 2.49 31.81
N CYS A 12 37.54 1.72 30.95
CA CYS A 12 36.18 1.24 31.17
C CYS A 12 36.13 0.57 32.55
N SER A 13 35.16 0.92 33.40
CA SER A 13 35.07 0.37 34.76
C SER A 13 34.98 -1.15 34.68
N ALA A 14 35.52 -1.87 35.68
CA ALA A 14 35.38 -3.33 35.76
C ALA A 14 33.91 -3.77 35.62
N LYS A 15 32.98 -2.97 36.16
CA LYS A 15 31.53 -3.19 36.03
C LYS A 15 31.02 -3.03 34.60
N ASP A 16 31.58 -2.10 33.83
CA ASP A 16 31.21 -1.89 32.44
C ASP A 16 31.76 -3.03 31.57
N ILE A 17 32.98 -3.50 31.84
CA ILE A 17 33.58 -4.66 31.17
C ILE A 17 32.76 -5.93 31.45
N GLU A 18 32.36 -6.16 32.69
CA GLU A 18 31.48 -7.28 33.06
C GLU A 18 30.13 -7.19 32.34
N ARG A 19 29.55 -5.99 32.23
CA ARG A 19 28.32 -5.75 31.48
C ARG A 19 28.49 -6.05 29.99
N PHE A 20 29.58 -5.59 29.38
CA PHE A 20 29.88 -5.86 27.96
C PHE A 20 30.15 -7.34 27.69
N MET A 21 30.85 -8.03 28.59
CA MET A 21 31.08 -9.47 28.48
C MET A 21 29.78 -10.26 28.62
N LYS A 22 28.92 -9.89 29.58
CA LYS A 22 27.60 -10.49 29.77
C LYS A 22 26.70 -10.28 28.55
N GLU A 23 26.63 -9.05 28.02
CA GLU A 23 25.85 -8.73 26.83
C GLU A 23 26.36 -9.47 25.58
N ARG A 24 27.68 -9.68 25.48
CA ARG A 24 28.29 -10.45 24.38
C ARG A 24 27.99 -11.95 24.47
N GLU A 25 27.97 -12.52 25.67
CA GLU A 25 27.57 -13.93 25.89
C GLU A 25 26.05 -14.12 25.70
N GLU A 26 25.23 -13.16 26.13
CA GLU A 26 23.78 -13.14 25.86
C GLU A 26 23.49 -13.10 24.35
N ARG A 27 24.25 -12.31 23.57
CA ARG A 27 24.15 -12.26 22.10
C ARG A 27 24.60 -13.56 21.40
N LYS A 28 25.57 -14.29 21.97
CA LYS A 28 26.01 -15.59 21.42
C LYS A 28 25.01 -16.71 21.69
N THR A 29 24.37 -16.70 22.85
CA THR A 29 23.48 -17.78 23.32
C THR A 29 22.06 -17.68 22.75
N THR A 30 21.55 -16.47 22.52
CA THR A 30 20.15 -16.26 22.12
C THR A 30 19.94 -16.02 20.62
N GLY A 31 21.00 -16.06 19.81
CA GLY A 31 20.94 -15.63 18.41
C GLY A 31 20.62 -14.12 18.29
N HIS A 32 20.58 -13.58 17.08
CA HIS A 32 20.20 -12.19 16.85
C HIS A 32 18.69 -11.98 17.12
N VAL A 33 18.34 -11.90 18.39
CA VAL A 33 17.00 -11.54 18.86
C VAL A 33 16.88 -10.02 18.83
N ILE A 34 15.87 -9.53 18.10
CA ILE A 34 15.46 -8.13 18.17
C ILE A 34 15.06 -7.84 19.63
N PRO A 35 15.67 -6.85 20.31
CA PRO A 35 15.34 -6.53 21.69
C PRO A 35 13.92 -5.96 21.74
N MET A 36 12.97 -6.80 22.15
CA MET A 36 11.57 -6.44 22.34
C MET A 36 11.12 -6.84 23.75
N PRO A 37 10.22 -6.07 24.41
CA PRO A 37 9.69 -6.43 25.72
C PRO A 37 9.13 -7.86 25.75
N GLN A 38 9.35 -8.59 26.85
CA GLN A 38 8.96 -10.00 26.93
C GLN A 38 7.45 -10.21 26.67
N ASP A 39 6.60 -9.29 27.10
CA ASP A 39 5.15 -9.33 26.89
C ASP A 39 4.78 -9.20 25.41
N THR A 40 5.49 -8.33 24.67
CA THR A 40 5.31 -8.17 23.21
C THR A 40 5.82 -9.39 22.44
N ARG A 41 6.85 -10.06 22.95
CA ARG A 41 7.38 -11.30 22.36
C ARG A 41 6.43 -12.47 22.57
N ARG A 42 5.81 -12.56 23.75
CA ARG A 42 4.82 -13.58 24.10
C ARG A 42 3.57 -13.44 23.23
N SER A 43 3.00 -12.24 23.14
CA SER A 43 1.85 -11.93 22.26
C SER A 43 2.17 -12.16 20.78
N PHE A 44 3.34 -11.74 20.30
CA PHE A 44 3.79 -12.01 18.93
C PHE A 44 3.93 -13.51 18.63
N SER A 45 4.49 -14.28 19.55
CA SER A 45 4.62 -15.73 19.40
C SER A 45 3.29 -16.48 19.56
N ALA A 46 2.34 -15.91 20.30
CA ALA A 46 0.99 -16.46 20.48
C ALA A 46 0.01 -16.04 19.37
N MET A 47 0.45 -15.19 18.42
CA MET A 47 -0.39 -14.54 17.41
C MET A 47 -1.61 -13.84 18.00
N GLU A 48 -1.49 -13.30 19.22
CA GLU A 48 -2.57 -12.53 19.84
C GLU A 48 -2.46 -11.06 19.38
N PRO A 49 -3.44 -10.51 18.65
CA PRO A 49 -3.41 -9.12 18.24
C PRO A 49 -3.61 -8.20 19.45
N ASP A 50 -2.67 -7.27 19.65
CA ASP A 50 -2.83 -6.21 20.65
C ASP A 50 -3.77 -5.12 20.11
N PHE A 51 -5.07 -5.26 20.41
CA PHE A 51 -6.11 -4.32 19.99
C PHE A 51 -5.86 -2.90 20.50
N ALA A 52 -5.25 -2.72 21.67
CA ALA A 52 -4.97 -1.39 22.21
C ALA A 52 -3.81 -0.72 21.47
N ALA A 53 -2.80 -1.49 21.05
CA ALA A 53 -1.73 -0.99 20.19
C ALA A 53 -2.25 -0.66 18.77
N LEU A 54 -3.15 -1.49 18.23
CA LEU A 54 -3.80 -1.24 16.94
C LEU A 54 -4.62 0.05 16.95
N GLN A 55 -5.47 0.26 17.96
CA GLN A 55 -6.26 1.49 18.09
C GLN A 55 -5.37 2.75 18.16
N LYS A 56 -4.25 2.68 18.88
CA LYS A 56 -3.27 3.79 18.93
C LYS A 56 -2.60 4.03 17.59
N PHE A 57 -2.36 2.98 16.82
CA PHE A 57 -1.78 3.07 15.48
C PHE A 57 -2.79 3.67 14.50
N GLU A 58 -4.03 3.20 14.49
CA GLU A 58 -5.14 3.70 13.69
C GLU A 58 -5.35 5.20 13.94
N ALA A 59 -5.50 5.62 15.20
CA ALA A 59 -5.64 7.03 15.55
C ALA A 59 -4.44 7.90 15.09
N LYS A 60 -3.23 7.33 15.10
CA LYS A 60 -2.03 8.01 14.58
C LYS A 60 -2.05 8.12 13.06
N VAL A 61 -2.53 7.08 12.36
CA VAL A 61 -2.69 7.08 10.91
C VAL A 61 -3.73 8.11 10.51
N GLU A 62 -4.91 8.11 11.14
CA GLU A 62 -5.97 9.10 10.92
C GLU A 62 -5.45 10.53 11.08
N LYS A 63 -4.72 10.80 12.18
CA LYS A 63 -4.12 12.12 12.39
C LYS A 63 -3.14 12.51 11.28
N LYS A 64 -2.37 11.55 10.76
CA LYS A 64 -1.44 11.79 9.65
C LYS A 64 -2.18 12.01 8.33
N LEU A 65 -3.25 11.24 8.07
CA LEU A 65 -4.11 11.39 6.90
C LEU A 65 -4.76 12.78 6.90
N ALA A 66 -5.42 13.17 7.99
CA ALA A 66 -6.03 14.49 8.12
C ALA A 66 -5.03 15.64 7.90
N ARG A 67 -3.79 15.52 8.43
CA ARG A 67 -2.74 16.50 8.17
C ARG A 67 -2.32 16.52 6.70
N ASN A 68 -2.19 15.36 6.08
CA ASN A 68 -1.79 15.27 4.68
C ASN A 68 -2.87 15.84 3.75
N GLU A 69 -4.15 15.57 4.03
CA GLU A 69 -5.28 16.15 3.28
C GLU A 69 -5.28 17.68 3.35
N VAL A 70 -5.05 18.25 4.54
CA VAL A 70 -4.92 19.71 4.72
C VAL A 70 -3.73 20.25 3.91
N ASN A 71 -2.59 19.55 3.93
CA ASN A 71 -1.41 19.97 3.19
C ASN A 71 -1.57 19.83 1.67
N GLN A 72 -2.25 18.79 1.18
CA GLN A 72 -2.55 18.59 -0.24
C GLN A 72 -3.50 19.66 -0.76
N ASN A 73 -4.52 20.01 0.02
CA ASN A 73 -5.51 21.03 -0.34
C ASN A 73 -5.05 22.46 -0.03
N LYS A 74 -3.85 22.65 0.55
CA LYS A 74 -3.32 23.97 0.89
C LYS A 74 -2.88 24.68 -0.39
N VAL A 75 -3.74 25.56 -0.89
CA VAL A 75 -3.39 26.47 -1.98
C VAL A 75 -2.45 27.55 -1.44
N GLU A 76 -1.20 27.54 -1.87
CA GLU A 76 -0.23 28.59 -1.51
C GLU A 76 -0.45 29.81 -2.42
N THR A 77 -0.93 30.91 -1.83
CA THR A 77 -1.04 32.19 -2.54
C THR A 77 0.28 32.95 -2.43
N GLU A 78 0.98 33.12 -3.56
CA GLU A 78 2.19 33.95 -3.58
C GLU A 78 1.80 35.44 -3.58
N ALA A 79 1.84 36.09 -2.42
CA ALA A 79 1.70 37.53 -2.34
C ALA A 79 2.88 38.21 -3.05
N VAL A 80 2.60 38.95 -4.13
CA VAL A 80 3.62 39.72 -4.86
C VAL A 80 3.89 41.01 -4.10
N ILE A 81 5.05 41.09 -3.43
CA ILE A 81 5.44 42.25 -2.60
C ILE A 81 6.24 43.29 -3.41
N ASN A 82 6.54 43.00 -4.68
CA ASN A 82 7.42 43.80 -5.51
C ASN A 82 6.69 45.02 -6.12
N VAL A 83 6.45 46.05 -5.30
CA VAL A 83 5.82 47.31 -5.73
C VAL A 83 6.91 48.36 -6.00
N MET A 84 7.61 48.20 -7.11
CA MET A 84 8.27 49.34 -7.77
C MET A 84 7.29 49.86 -8.82
N GLY A 85 7.03 51.18 -8.84
CA GLY A 85 5.96 51.74 -9.68
C GLY A 85 6.10 51.36 -11.16
N SER A 86 4.98 51.25 -11.89
CA SER A 86 4.95 50.78 -13.29
C SER A 86 5.77 51.63 -14.28
N THR A 87 6.23 52.81 -13.86
CA THR A 87 7.07 53.73 -14.63
C THR A 87 8.50 53.85 -14.11
N ALA A 88 8.86 53.12 -13.05
CA ALA A 88 10.23 53.10 -12.54
C ALA A 88 11.11 52.26 -13.46
N GLY A 89 12.33 52.74 -13.75
CA GLY A 89 13.30 52.01 -14.57
C GLY A 89 13.79 50.71 -13.90
N ALA A 90 14.51 49.87 -14.65
CA ALA A 90 15.06 48.62 -14.13
C ALA A 90 16.05 48.88 -12.96
N GLY A 91 15.69 48.41 -11.76
CA GLY A 91 16.54 48.46 -10.59
C GLY A 91 17.62 47.37 -10.63
N SER A 92 18.73 47.56 -9.90
CA SER A 92 19.83 46.59 -9.84
C SER A 92 19.45 45.22 -9.27
N GLY A 93 18.37 45.14 -8.48
CA GLY A 93 17.84 43.89 -7.92
C GLY A 93 16.86 43.15 -8.82
N ASP A 94 16.36 43.79 -9.88
CA ASP A 94 15.24 43.28 -10.70
C ASP A 94 15.62 41.98 -11.45
N PHE A 95 16.88 41.88 -11.87
CA PHE A 95 17.42 40.67 -12.49
C PHE A 95 17.32 39.44 -11.56
N HIS A 96 17.63 39.60 -10.28
CA HIS A 96 17.57 38.48 -9.33
C HIS A 96 16.13 38.08 -9.00
N THR A 97 15.24 39.06 -8.93
CA THR A 97 13.80 38.86 -8.80
C THR A 97 13.25 38.05 -9.98
N TYR A 98 13.54 38.44 -11.22
CA TYR A 98 13.17 37.69 -12.42
C TYR A 98 13.75 36.27 -12.42
N ARG A 99 15.03 36.09 -12.08
CA ARG A 99 15.66 34.78 -12.00
C ARG A 99 14.95 33.85 -11.01
N GLY A 100 14.56 34.37 -9.85
CA GLY A 100 13.80 33.62 -8.84
C GLY A 100 12.42 33.21 -9.36
N PHE A 101 11.65 34.15 -9.91
CA PHE A 101 10.33 33.86 -10.48
C PHE A 101 10.38 32.88 -11.65
N ARG A 102 11.35 33.04 -12.55
CA ARG A 102 11.53 32.11 -13.68
C ARG A 102 11.87 30.69 -13.18
N ALA A 103 12.73 30.56 -12.17
CA ALA A 103 13.05 29.26 -11.62
C ALA A 103 11.80 28.59 -11.01
N LYS A 104 11.02 29.32 -10.21
CA LYS A 104 9.75 28.84 -9.66
C LYS A 104 8.76 28.40 -10.74
N GLU A 105 8.59 29.23 -11.77
CA GLU A 105 7.65 28.94 -12.86
C GLU A 105 8.09 27.72 -13.68
N MET A 106 9.39 27.55 -13.93
CA MET A 106 9.89 26.35 -14.61
C MET A 106 9.70 25.09 -13.77
N MET A 107 9.84 25.16 -12.43
CA MET A 107 9.54 24.03 -11.55
C MET A 107 8.05 23.68 -11.63
N ARG A 108 7.18 24.69 -11.49
CA ARG A 108 5.72 24.53 -11.61
C ARG A 108 5.30 23.88 -12.93
N ILE A 109 5.88 24.31 -14.06
CA ILE A 109 5.59 23.73 -15.37
C ILE A 109 6.04 22.27 -15.44
N LYS A 110 7.22 21.94 -14.92
CA LYS A 110 7.70 20.56 -14.87
C LYS A 110 6.79 19.66 -14.04
N ASP A 111 6.38 20.13 -12.86
CA ASP A 111 5.50 19.37 -11.98
C ASP A 111 4.18 19.04 -12.70
N MET A 112 3.54 20.02 -13.36
CA MET A 112 2.34 19.78 -14.18
C MET A 112 2.58 18.83 -15.37
N GLU A 113 3.74 18.91 -16.02
CA GLU A 113 4.09 18.01 -17.12
C GLU A 113 4.31 16.57 -16.65
N ASP A 114 4.89 16.40 -15.47
CA ASP A 114 5.14 15.09 -14.87
C ASP A 114 3.85 14.48 -14.35
N GLU A 115 2.97 15.24 -13.69
CA GLU A 115 1.60 14.83 -13.34
C GLU A 115 0.83 14.33 -14.57
N ARG A 116 0.87 15.08 -15.68
CA ARG A 116 0.22 14.65 -16.94
C ARG A 116 0.77 13.32 -17.47
N LYS A 117 2.09 13.10 -17.37
CA LYS A 117 2.70 11.84 -17.83
C LYS A 117 2.29 10.68 -16.94
N GLU A 118 2.22 10.90 -15.63
CA GLU A 118 1.77 9.89 -14.66
C GLU A 118 0.30 9.52 -14.90
N GLU A 119 -0.58 10.51 -15.07
CA GLU A 119 -2.00 10.30 -15.40
C GLU A 119 -2.15 9.49 -16.69
N ALA A 120 -1.45 9.86 -17.76
CA ALA A 120 -1.50 9.13 -19.03
C ALA A 120 -0.98 7.68 -18.90
N ALA A 121 0.07 7.46 -18.11
CA ALA A 121 0.60 6.13 -17.84
C ALA A 121 -0.37 5.27 -17.02
N ASN A 122 -1.03 5.87 -16.01
CA ASN A 122 -2.03 5.21 -15.18
C ASN A 122 -3.26 4.82 -16.02
N GLU A 123 -3.78 5.72 -16.84
CA GLU A 123 -4.89 5.42 -17.76
C GLU A 123 -4.56 4.28 -18.73
N ALA A 124 -3.34 4.28 -19.29
CA ALA A 124 -2.90 3.22 -20.19
C ALA A 124 -2.82 1.87 -19.46
N TRP A 125 -2.29 1.86 -18.23
CA TRP A 125 -2.21 0.66 -17.41
C TRP A 125 -3.58 0.14 -17.01
N GLU A 126 -4.51 1.01 -16.62
CA GLU A 126 -5.88 0.63 -16.28
C GLU A 126 -6.63 0.03 -17.47
N LYS A 127 -6.48 0.62 -18.66
CA LYS A 127 -7.02 0.06 -19.90
C LYS A 127 -6.47 -1.33 -20.17
N GLU A 128 -5.15 -1.52 -20.10
CA GLU A 128 -4.52 -2.83 -20.30
C GLU A 128 -5.00 -3.86 -19.25
N ARG A 129 -5.14 -3.43 -17.98
CA ARG A 129 -5.64 -4.29 -16.90
C ARG A 129 -7.07 -4.76 -17.19
N GLN A 130 -7.96 -3.83 -17.56
CA GLN A 130 -9.35 -4.14 -17.89
C GLN A 130 -9.46 -5.07 -19.09
N GLU A 131 -8.67 -4.84 -20.15
CA GLU A 131 -8.62 -5.71 -21.32
C GLU A 131 -8.16 -7.13 -20.96
N ARG A 132 -7.13 -7.25 -20.11
CA ARG A 132 -6.62 -8.54 -19.64
C ARG A 132 -7.65 -9.28 -18.79
N GLU A 133 -8.33 -8.59 -17.88
CA GLU A 133 -9.41 -9.14 -17.06
C GLU A 133 -10.58 -9.61 -17.95
N ALA A 134 -11.01 -8.79 -18.91
CA ALA A 134 -12.06 -9.16 -19.87
C ALA A 134 -11.69 -10.40 -20.68
N ALA A 135 -10.45 -10.49 -21.15
CA ALA A 135 -9.96 -11.66 -21.90
C ALA A 135 -9.94 -12.94 -21.04
N ILE A 136 -9.57 -12.83 -19.76
CA ILE A 136 -9.60 -13.97 -18.81
C ILE A 136 -11.05 -14.40 -18.55
N LEU A 137 -11.95 -13.44 -18.30
CA LEU A 137 -13.38 -13.72 -18.07
C LEU A 137 -14.03 -14.36 -19.29
N ALA A 138 -13.75 -13.89 -20.51
CA ALA A 138 -14.25 -14.48 -21.75
C ALA A 138 -13.74 -15.93 -21.96
N LYS A 139 -12.48 -16.22 -21.62
CA LYS A 139 -11.94 -17.58 -21.66
C LYS A 139 -12.58 -18.46 -20.59
N SER A 140 -12.78 -17.94 -19.39
CA SER A 140 -13.40 -18.65 -18.27
C SER A 140 -14.87 -18.98 -18.55
N SER A 141 -15.66 -18.02 -19.05
CA SER A 141 -17.07 -18.19 -19.39
C SER A 141 -17.25 -19.21 -20.52
N LYS A 142 -16.41 -19.18 -21.57
CA LYS A 142 -16.42 -20.19 -22.63
C LYS A 142 -16.14 -21.59 -22.09
N ARG A 143 -15.18 -21.73 -21.18
CA ARG A 143 -14.86 -23.01 -20.51
C ARG A 143 -15.97 -23.47 -19.56
N ALA A 144 -16.61 -22.55 -18.84
CA ALA A 144 -17.75 -22.84 -17.98
C ALA A 144 -18.95 -23.34 -18.79
N ALA A 145 -19.33 -22.62 -19.86
CA ALA A 145 -20.40 -23.02 -20.77
C ALA A 145 -20.16 -24.40 -21.42
N LYS A 146 -18.90 -24.71 -21.78
CA LYS A 146 -18.56 -26.06 -22.28
C LYS A 146 -18.78 -27.14 -21.21
N ARG A 147 -18.36 -26.90 -19.97
CA ARG A 147 -18.56 -27.83 -18.84
C ARG A 147 -20.04 -28.01 -18.51
N GLU A 148 -20.82 -26.95 -18.54
CA GLU A 148 -22.27 -27.00 -18.30
C GLU A 148 -22.99 -27.84 -19.36
N ARG A 149 -22.68 -27.64 -20.65
CA ARG A 149 -23.20 -28.46 -21.76
C ARG A 149 -22.83 -29.94 -21.61
N GLN A 150 -21.62 -30.25 -21.15
CA GLN A 150 -21.20 -31.63 -20.89
C GLN A 150 -21.97 -32.23 -19.72
N LYS A 151 -22.10 -31.50 -18.60
CA LYS A 151 -22.89 -31.94 -17.44
C LYS A 151 -24.36 -32.15 -17.78
N ALA A 152 -24.96 -31.30 -18.62
CA ALA A 152 -26.33 -31.46 -19.10
C ALA A 152 -26.51 -32.78 -19.88
N LYS A 153 -25.63 -33.03 -20.86
CA LYS A 153 -25.64 -34.30 -21.64
C LYS A 153 -25.43 -35.53 -20.77
N GLU A 154 -24.55 -35.46 -19.77
CA GLU A 154 -24.34 -36.56 -18.82
C GLU A 154 -25.56 -36.81 -17.93
N ARG A 155 -26.26 -35.76 -17.51
CA ARG A 155 -27.53 -35.88 -16.75
C ARG A 155 -28.61 -36.51 -17.61
N GLU A 156 -28.80 -36.02 -18.84
CA GLU A 156 -29.76 -36.58 -19.80
C GLU A 156 -29.47 -38.07 -20.09
N ALA A 157 -28.21 -38.44 -20.30
CA ALA A 157 -27.81 -39.83 -20.53
C ALA A 157 -28.06 -40.72 -19.28
N LYS A 158 -27.84 -40.20 -18.08
CA LYS A 158 -28.16 -40.91 -16.82
C LYS A 158 -29.67 -41.06 -16.62
N GLU A 159 -30.46 -40.05 -16.96
CA GLU A 159 -31.92 -40.09 -16.90
C GLU A 159 -32.49 -41.09 -17.91
N GLN A 160 -32.00 -41.11 -19.14
CA GLN A 160 -32.39 -42.11 -20.15
C GLN A 160 -32.03 -43.53 -19.72
N LYS A 161 -30.85 -43.74 -19.12
CA LYS A 161 -30.47 -45.05 -18.55
C LYS A 161 -31.38 -45.46 -17.40
N ARG A 162 -31.75 -44.52 -16.52
CA ARG A 162 -32.70 -44.76 -15.41
C ARG A 162 -34.11 -45.06 -15.90
N ALA A 163 -34.54 -44.42 -16.99
CA ALA A 163 -35.84 -44.67 -17.61
C ALA A 163 -35.86 -46.04 -18.34
N ALA A 164 -34.77 -46.41 -19.00
CA ALA A 164 -34.63 -47.71 -19.68
C ALA A 164 -34.45 -48.89 -18.70
N SER A 165 -33.91 -48.65 -17.49
CA SER A 165 -33.69 -49.71 -16.50
C SER A 165 -34.90 -50.02 -15.62
N GLY A 166 -36.07 -49.40 -15.83
CA GLY A 166 -37.25 -49.58 -14.98
C GLY A 166 -37.02 -49.03 -13.56
N GLY A 167 -37.69 -47.93 -13.22
CA GLY A 167 -37.46 -47.19 -11.97
C GLY A 167 -37.53 -48.06 -10.71
N ALA A 168 -36.37 -48.36 -10.12
CA ALA A 168 -36.25 -48.88 -8.76
C ALA A 168 -34.96 -48.33 -8.13
N ALA A 169 -35.06 -47.14 -7.52
CA ALA A 169 -34.27 -46.67 -6.38
C ALA A 169 -34.53 -45.16 -6.18
N SER A 170 -35.58 -44.87 -5.43
CA SER A 170 -35.81 -43.58 -4.79
C SER A 170 -34.78 -43.32 -3.68
N GLY A 171 -34.25 -42.10 -3.65
CA GLY A 171 -33.83 -41.42 -2.42
C GLY A 171 -32.37 -41.57 -2.00
N ALA A 172 -31.54 -40.57 -2.32
CA ALA A 172 -30.57 -39.97 -1.38
C ALA A 172 -29.79 -38.82 -2.05
N ALA A 173 -29.64 -37.72 -1.30
CA ALA A 173 -28.74 -36.59 -1.53
C ALA A 173 -29.16 -35.54 -2.59
N ALA A 174 -30.28 -34.88 -2.34
CA ALA A 174 -30.42 -33.46 -2.65
C ALA A 174 -30.13 -32.67 -1.37
N SER A 175 -28.87 -32.32 -1.12
CA SER A 175 -28.54 -31.16 -0.27
C SER A 175 -27.92 -30.10 -1.17
N SER A 176 -28.69 -29.05 -1.38
CA SER A 176 -28.39 -27.87 -2.18
C SER A 176 -27.12 -27.15 -1.69
N SER A 177 -26.09 -27.10 -2.53
CA SER A 177 -25.10 -26.01 -2.47
C SER A 177 -25.56 -24.94 -3.46
N SER A 178 -26.36 -24.00 -2.96
CA SER A 178 -26.64 -22.74 -3.63
C SER A 178 -25.44 -21.81 -3.43
N GLU A 179 -24.42 -21.93 -4.26
CA GLU A 179 -23.43 -20.86 -4.42
C GLU A 179 -24.10 -19.76 -5.26
N GLN A 180 -24.63 -18.76 -4.56
CA GLN A 180 -24.97 -17.49 -5.17
C GLN A 180 -23.70 -16.88 -5.79
N PRO A 181 -23.76 -16.31 -7.00
CA PRO A 181 -22.67 -15.49 -7.49
C PRO A 181 -22.55 -14.23 -6.60
N PRO A 182 -21.32 -13.74 -6.32
CA PRO A 182 -21.17 -12.47 -5.62
C PRO A 182 -21.83 -11.37 -6.43
N THR A 183 -22.80 -10.70 -5.82
CA THR A 183 -23.38 -9.45 -6.33
C THR A 183 -22.27 -8.41 -6.34
N VAL A 184 -21.64 -8.22 -7.50
CA VAL A 184 -20.89 -7.00 -7.80
C VAL A 184 -21.93 -5.90 -7.94
N GLU A 185 -22.17 -5.21 -6.82
CA GLU A 185 -22.93 -3.98 -6.76
C GLU A 185 -22.21 -2.96 -7.64
N LYS A 186 -22.77 -2.75 -8.83
CA LYS A 186 -22.38 -1.69 -9.74
C LYS A 186 -22.76 -0.39 -9.05
N VAL A 187 -21.81 0.23 -8.35
CA VAL A 187 -21.94 1.62 -7.90
C VAL A 187 -22.12 2.43 -9.18
N ALA A 188 -23.36 2.82 -9.42
CA ALA A 188 -23.72 3.78 -10.43
C ALA A 188 -23.06 5.10 -10.03
N ALA A 189 -22.06 5.52 -10.78
CA ALA A 189 -21.72 6.93 -10.88
C ALA A 189 -22.85 7.59 -11.68
N ASP A 190 -23.77 8.23 -10.98
CA ASP A 190 -24.78 9.13 -11.51
C ASP A 190 -24.70 10.40 -10.65
N GLY A 191 -24.40 11.55 -11.29
CA GLY A 191 -24.39 12.89 -10.69
C GLY A 191 -23.02 13.50 -10.42
#